data_AF-A0A060WCJ3-F1
#
_entry.id   AF-A0A060WCJ3-F1
#
_cell.length_a   1.000
_cell.length_b   1.000
_cell.length_c   1.000
_cell.angle_alpha   90.00
_cell.angle_beta   90.00
_cell.angle_gamma   90.00
#
_symmetry.space_group_name_H-M   'P 1'
#
loop_
_entity.id
_entity.type
_entity.pdbx_description
1 polymer ?
#
loop_
_entity_poly.entity_id
_entity_poly.type
_entity_poly.pdbx_seq_one_letter_code
_entity_poly.pdbx_strand_id
1 'polypeptide(L)'
;MCVCLVPKGVCVYNNVEYQPGAEIPKGTCENCTCSSIMDPSTKLNNIVCTNISCDTTCSQGFQYQAIPDQCCGKCVQTSCVVTMPDKTKHTIQVNDTWSPPGDKCVKYTCEKPGGQYLPVEVKTVCPAFSPENCVPGTEKTDANGCCKTCTERSNVCEMKYTTTSIVISGCATAEPVEINSCSGNCGTSSM
;
A
#
# COMPACT_ATOMS: atom_id res chain seq x y z
N MET A 1 -33.75 68.04 28.12
CA MET A 1 -32.44 67.34 28.17
C MET A 1 -32.40 66.40 26.97
N CYS A 2 -31.56 66.67 25.97
CA CYS A 2 -31.31 65.69 24.91
C CYS A 2 -30.43 64.59 25.51
N VAL A 3 -30.97 63.39 25.62
CA VAL A 3 -30.16 62.21 25.93
C VAL A 3 -29.42 61.86 24.65
N CYS A 4 -28.12 62.15 24.59
CA CYS A 4 -27.27 61.63 23.53
C CYS A 4 -27.17 60.11 23.72
N LEU A 5 -27.97 59.36 22.97
CA LEU A 5 -27.80 57.93 22.78
C LEU A 5 -26.48 57.72 22.04
N VAL A 6 -25.43 57.38 22.77
CA VAL A 6 -24.17 56.94 22.19
C VAL A 6 -24.35 55.49 21.74
N PRO A 7 -24.24 55.18 20.45
CA PRO A 7 -24.29 53.79 19.98
C PRO A 7 -23.19 52.98 20.65
N LYS A 8 -23.53 51.81 21.20
CA LYS A 8 -22.58 50.95 21.92
C LYS A 8 -21.51 50.32 21.02
N GLY A 9 -21.64 50.40 19.69
CA GLY A 9 -20.66 49.86 18.75
C GLY A 9 -20.51 48.34 18.83
N VAL A 10 -21.63 47.62 18.95
CA VAL A 10 -21.69 46.16 19.07
C VAL A 10 -22.50 45.56 17.94
N CYS A 11 -22.25 44.29 17.61
CA CYS A 11 -23.13 43.51 16.76
C CYS A 11 -24.18 42.79 17.63
N VAL A 12 -25.37 42.57 17.09
CA VAL A 12 -26.42 41.78 17.75
C VAL A 12 -26.80 40.60 16.87
N TYR A 13 -26.69 39.39 17.40
CA TYR A 13 -27.10 38.17 16.72
C TYR A 13 -27.84 37.25 17.71
N ASN A 14 -29.03 36.75 17.34
CA ASN A 14 -29.89 35.93 18.21
C ASN A 14 -30.09 36.52 19.63
N ASN A 15 -30.29 37.84 19.74
CA ASN A 15 -30.43 38.59 20.99
C ASN A 15 -29.18 38.59 21.90
N VAL A 16 -28.01 38.24 21.39
CA VAL A 16 -26.72 38.32 22.09
C VAL A 16 -25.90 39.47 21.51
N GLU A 17 -25.29 40.28 22.39
CA GLU A 17 -24.37 41.36 22.02
C GLU A 17 -22.95 40.83 21.84
N TYR A 18 -22.29 41.19 20.73
CA TYR A 18 -20.92 40.81 20.39
C TYR A 18 -20.06 42.05 20.24
N GLN A 19 -18.89 42.05 20.89
CA GLN A 19 -17.89 43.10 20.75
C GLN A 19 -17.19 43.00 19.39
N PRO A 20 -16.64 44.10 18.85
CA PRO A 20 -15.84 44.06 17.62
C PRO A 20 -14.71 43.03 17.72
N GLY A 21 -14.54 42.22 16.68
CA GLY A 21 -13.59 41.11 16.61
C GLY A 21 -14.09 39.79 17.21
N ALA A 22 -15.24 39.77 17.88
CA ALA A 22 -15.80 38.51 18.40
C ALA A 22 -16.35 37.63 17.27
N GLU A 23 -16.15 36.32 17.41
CA GLU A 23 -16.72 35.30 16.52
C GLU A 23 -18.19 35.05 16.85
N ILE A 24 -19.02 34.92 15.82
CA ILE A 24 -20.47 34.78 15.91
C ILE A 24 -20.86 33.38 15.40
N PRO A 25 -21.51 32.54 16.23
CA PRO A 25 -21.89 31.17 15.87
C PRO A 25 -23.14 31.18 14.97
N LYS A 26 -22.97 31.56 13.71
CA LYS A 26 -24.06 31.63 12.71
C LYS A 26 -24.27 30.30 11.98
N GLY A 27 -23.19 29.56 11.75
CA GLY A 27 -23.21 28.27 11.04
C GLY A 27 -21.92 27.50 11.24
N THR A 28 -21.89 26.26 10.75
CA THR A 28 -20.70 25.39 10.85
C THR A 28 -19.65 25.75 9.79
N CYS A 29 -20.07 26.23 8.61
CA CYS A 29 -19.22 26.46 7.43
C CYS A 29 -18.99 27.93 7.05
N GLU A 30 -19.31 28.85 7.96
CA GLU A 30 -19.06 30.28 7.80
C GLU A 30 -18.31 30.77 9.02
N ASN A 31 -17.24 31.54 8.83
CA ASN A 31 -16.62 32.29 9.91
C ASN A 31 -17.19 33.70 9.92
N CYS A 32 -18.03 34.00 10.90
CA CYS A 32 -18.64 35.31 11.06
C CYS A 32 -17.99 36.06 12.22
N THR A 33 -17.59 37.31 11.97
CA THR A 33 -17.01 38.19 12.98
C THR A 33 -17.76 39.51 13.06
N CYS A 34 -17.80 40.08 14.26
CA CYS A 34 -18.32 41.43 14.43
C CYS A 34 -17.31 42.46 13.92
N SER A 35 -17.68 43.27 12.93
CA SER A 35 -16.80 44.33 12.42
C SER A 35 -16.85 45.58 13.31
N SER A 36 -15.99 46.56 13.02
CA SER A 36 -16.07 47.90 13.61
C SER A 36 -16.86 48.90 12.76
N ILE A 37 -17.53 48.43 11.69
CA ILE A 37 -18.28 49.27 10.75
C ILE A 37 -19.72 49.34 11.22
N MET A 38 -20.17 50.54 11.59
CA MET A 38 -21.53 50.76 12.09
C MET A 38 -22.52 51.03 10.94
N ASP A 39 -23.65 50.33 10.95
CA ASP A 39 -24.77 50.59 10.06
C ASP A 39 -25.49 51.90 10.47
N PRO A 40 -25.68 52.86 9.54
CA PRO A 40 -26.26 54.17 9.85
C PRO A 40 -27.71 54.12 10.35
N SER A 41 -28.46 53.11 9.92
CA SER A 41 -29.89 52.93 10.17
C SER A 41 -30.13 52.23 11.51
N THR A 42 -29.39 51.15 11.78
CA THR A 42 -29.58 50.34 13.00
C THR A 42 -28.73 50.81 14.17
N LYS A 43 -27.69 51.63 13.93
CA LYS A 43 -26.69 52.05 14.94
C LYS A 43 -25.94 50.88 15.58
N LEU A 44 -25.91 49.73 14.91
CA LEU A 44 -25.18 48.52 15.30
C LEU A 44 -24.03 48.25 14.34
N ASN A 45 -23.04 47.49 14.77
CA ASN A 45 -21.95 47.08 13.90
C ASN A 45 -22.37 45.95 12.95
N ASN A 46 -21.75 45.93 11.77
CA ASN A 46 -22.00 44.92 10.75
C ASN A 46 -21.33 43.60 11.09
N ILE A 47 -22.03 42.51 10.81
CA ILE A 47 -21.49 41.15 10.87
C ILE A 47 -20.90 40.81 9.51
N VAL A 48 -19.63 40.44 9.48
CA VAL A 48 -18.92 40.03 8.26
C VAL A 48 -18.68 38.53 8.32
N CYS A 49 -19.21 37.79 7.34
CA CYS A 49 -19.06 36.35 7.24
C CYS A 49 -18.20 35.98 6.04
N THR A 50 -17.29 35.03 6.21
CA THR A 50 -16.49 34.43 5.15
C THR A 50 -16.78 32.94 5.07
N ASN A 51 -16.91 32.42 3.85
CA ASN A 51 -17.14 31.00 3.64
C ASN A 51 -15.86 30.21 3.86
N ILE A 52 -15.96 29.10 4.58
CA ILE A 52 -14.85 28.18 4.77
C ILE A 52 -14.76 27.28 3.53
N SER A 53 -13.60 27.28 2.86
CA SER A 53 -13.30 26.34 1.78
C SER A 53 -12.62 25.10 2.34
N CYS A 54 -13.25 23.93 2.20
CA CYS A 54 -12.66 22.66 2.61
C CYS A 54 -11.77 22.09 1.50
N ASP A 55 -10.60 21.57 1.87
CA ASP A 55 -9.80 20.75 0.95
C ASP A 55 -10.41 19.35 0.86
N THR A 56 -10.88 19.00 -0.33
CA THR A 56 -11.46 17.69 -0.64
C THR A 56 -10.44 16.73 -1.26
N THR A 57 -9.19 17.17 -1.43
CA THR A 57 -8.13 16.38 -2.07
C THR A 57 -7.57 15.37 -1.08
N CYS A 58 -7.80 14.09 -1.34
CA CYS A 58 -7.28 13.02 -0.51
C CYS A 58 -6.08 12.33 -1.17
N SER A 59 -5.21 11.78 -0.32
CA SER A 59 -4.11 10.93 -0.77
C SER A 59 -4.64 9.70 -1.50
N GLN A 60 -3.82 9.11 -2.37
CA GLN A 60 -4.14 7.87 -3.06
C GLN A 60 -4.58 6.79 -2.05
N GLY A 61 -5.70 6.11 -2.35
CA GLY A 61 -6.31 5.12 -1.46
C GLY A 61 -7.32 5.67 -0.44
N PHE A 62 -7.47 7.00 -0.37
CA PHE A 62 -8.40 7.68 0.52
C PHE A 62 -9.44 8.44 -0.29
N GLN A 63 -10.63 8.58 0.28
CA GLN A 63 -11.73 9.36 -0.29
C GLN A 63 -12.29 10.31 0.76
N TYR A 64 -12.68 11.50 0.31
CA TYR A 64 -13.28 12.50 1.18
C TYR A 64 -14.68 12.08 1.57
N GLN A 65 -14.97 12.09 2.87
CA GLN A 65 -16.29 11.79 3.42
C GLN A 65 -16.76 12.97 4.26
N ALA A 66 -17.91 13.53 3.90
CA ALA A 66 -18.58 14.55 4.70
C ALA A 66 -18.97 13.97 6.07
N ILE A 67 -18.77 14.76 7.13
CA ILE A 67 -19.16 14.40 8.48
C ILE A 67 -20.41 15.22 8.82
N PRO A 68 -21.50 14.57 9.28
CA PRO A 68 -22.68 15.30 9.76
C PRO A 68 -22.29 16.32 10.85
N ASP A 69 -22.91 17.49 10.82
CA ASP A 69 -22.70 18.58 11.79
C ASP A 69 -21.29 19.21 11.81
N GLN A 70 -20.42 18.89 10.84
CA GLN A 70 -19.15 19.59 10.62
C GLN A 70 -19.13 20.27 9.24
N CYS A 71 -18.38 21.37 9.13
CA CYS A 71 -18.19 22.03 7.85
C CYS A 71 -17.37 21.20 6.87
N CYS A 72 -16.21 20.75 7.34
CA CYS A 72 -15.31 19.94 6.55
C CYS A 72 -15.40 18.48 6.99
N GLY A 73 -15.35 17.61 5.99
CA GLY A 73 -15.25 16.18 6.15
C GLY A 73 -13.82 15.74 6.42
N LYS A 74 -13.59 14.44 6.32
CA LYS A 74 -12.28 13.83 6.48
C LYS A 74 -11.97 12.86 5.35
N CYS A 75 -10.70 12.69 5.05
CA CYS A 75 -10.23 11.63 4.16
C CYS A 75 -10.29 10.29 4.91
N VAL A 76 -11.09 9.36 4.41
CA VAL A 76 -11.23 8.00 4.94
C VAL A 76 -10.62 7.03 3.96
N GLN A 77 -9.83 6.08 4.46
CA GLN A 77 -9.26 5.04 3.62
C GLN A 77 -10.40 4.18 3.04
N THR A 78 -10.36 3.92 1.74
CA THR A 78 -11.35 3.07 1.05
C THR A 78 -10.71 1.91 0.28
N SER A 79 -9.38 1.93 0.15
CA SER A 79 -8.62 0.92 -0.58
C SER A 79 -7.21 0.77 0.01
N CYS A 80 -6.57 -0.34 -0.34
CA CYS A 80 -5.21 -0.61 0.07
C CYS A 80 -4.23 0.03 -0.91
N VAL A 81 -3.10 0.52 -0.41
CA VAL A 81 -2.02 1.07 -1.24
C VAL A 81 -0.75 0.31 -0.97
N VAL A 82 -0.19 -0.29 -2.01
CA VAL A 82 1.07 -1.03 -1.97
C VAL A 82 2.15 -0.16 -2.58
N THR A 83 3.29 -0.03 -1.90
CA THR A 83 4.46 0.70 -2.41
C THR A 83 5.50 -0.31 -2.88
N MET A 84 5.84 -0.25 -4.16
CA MET A 84 6.82 -1.12 -4.78
C MET A 84 8.26 -0.64 -4.49
N PRO A 85 9.28 -1.51 -4.67
CA PRO A 85 10.69 -1.12 -4.51
C PRO A 85 11.14 0.04 -5.41
N ASP A 86 10.50 0.21 -6.57
CA ASP A 86 10.72 1.31 -7.52
C ASP A 86 10.01 2.61 -7.11
N LYS A 87 9.40 2.66 -5.91
CA LYS A 87 8.59 3.75 -5.35
C LYS A 87 7.26 4.00 -6.06
N THR A 88 6.86 3.14 -7.01
CA THR A 88 5.51 3.21 -7.58
C THR A 88 4.48 2.77 -6.56
N LYS A 89 3.29 3.39 -6.60
CA LYS A 89 2.17 3.09 -5.70
C LYS A 89 1.01 2.51 -6.49
N HIS A 90 0.55 1.34 -6.08
CA HIS A 90 -0.63 0.69 -6.66
C HIS A 90 -1.76 0.64 -5.64
N THR A 91 -2.96 0.97 -6.11
CA THR A 91 -4.19 0.92 -5.31
C THR A 91 -4.97 -0.35 -5.63
N ILE A 92 -5.40 -1.06 -4.60
CA ILE A 92 -6.17 -2.30 -4.69
C ILE A 92 -7.48 -2.09 -3.95
N GLN A 93 -8.61 -2.33 -4.62
CA GLN A 93 -9.93 -2.24 -3.99
C GLN A 93 -10.16 -3.40 -3.03
N VAL A 94 -11.07 -3.25 -2.08
CA VAL A 94 -11.38 -4.31 -1.11
C VAL A 94 -11.83 -5.58 -1.81
N ASN A 95 -11.30 -6.71 -1.36
CA ASN A 95 -11.50 -8.05 -1.92
C ASN A 95 -10.94 -8.27 -3.34
N ASP A 96 -10.30 -7.25 -3.93
CA ASP A 96 -9.56 -7.43 -5.18
C ASP A 96 -8.13 -7.92 -4.90
N THR A 97 -7.58 -8.57 -5.93
CA THR A 97 -6.21 -9.07 -5.94
C THR A 97 -5.41 -8.48 -7.07
N TRP A 98 -4.14 -8.20 -6.83
CA TRP A 98 -3.21 -7.68 -7.82
C TRP A 98 -1.83 -8.31 -7.69
N SER A 99 -1.14 -8.51 -8.81
CA SER A 99 0.23 -9.02 -8.87
C SER A 99 1.13 -8.04 -9.61
N PRO A 100 2.36 -7.79 -9.12
CA PRO A 100 3.30 -6.95 -9.81
C PRO A 100 3.72 -7.59 -11.15
N PRO A 101 3.93 -6.79 -12.21
CA PRO A 101 4.27 -7.31 -13.53
C PRO A 101 5.62 -8.06 -13.57
N GLY A 102 6.54 -7.74 -12.65
CA GLY A 102 7.86 -8.37 -12.54
C GLY A 102 7.89 -9.66 -11.72
N ASP A 103 6.88 -9.92 -10.87
CA ASP A 103 6.83 -11.11 -10.02
C ASP A 103 5.39 -11.64 -9.92
N LYS A 104 5.09 -12.62 -10.76
CA LYS A 104 3.77 -13.28 -10.78
C LYS A 104 3.55 -14.24 -9.61
N CYS A 105 4.59 -14.52 -8.83
CA CYS A 105 4.51 -15.38 -7.65
C CYS A 105 4.04 -14.62 -6.41
N VAL A 106 4.11 -13.30 -6.43
CA VAL A 106 3.58 -12.45 -5.38
C VAL A 106 2.19 -11.96 -5.78
N LYS A 107 1.24 -12.09 -4.87
CA LYS A 107 -0.10 -11.53 -5.00
C LYS A 107 -0.40 -10.68 -3.77
N TYR A 108 -1.02 -9.53 -3.98
CA TYR A 108 -1.53 -8.70 -2.91
C TYR A 108 -3.05 -8.73 -2.94
N THR A 109 -3.66 -9.02 -1.80
CA THR A 109 -5.11 -8.99 -1.61
C THR A 109 -5.44 -7.83 -0.67
N CYS A 110 -6.39 -6.98 -1.02
CA CYS A 110 -6.84 -5.94 -0.08
C CYS A 110 -7.93 -6.49 0.84
N GLU A 111 -7.59 -6.70 2.10
CA GLU A 111 -8.53 -7.18 3.11
C GLU A 111 -8.99 -6.04 4.02
N LYS A 112 -10.15 -6.22 4.66
CA LYS A 112 -10.71 -5.25 5.62
C LYS A 112 -10.95 -5.87 7.01
N PRO A 113 -9.92 -6.41 7.69
CA PRO A 113 -10.10 -6.94 9.04
C PRO A 113 -10.42 -5.78 10.02
N GLY A 114 -11.51 -5.92 10.79
CA GLY A 114 -11.88 -4.94 11.82
C GLY A 114 -12.14 -3.52 11.31
N GLY A 115 -12.44 -3.34 10.02
CA GLY A 115 -12.70 -2.03 9.42
C GLY A 115 -11.47 -1.31 8.86
N GLN A 116 -10.26 -1.84 9.04
CA GLN A 116 -9.02 -1.28 8.51
C GLN A 116 -8.63 -1.94 7.19
N TYR A 117 -8.18 -1.17 6.20
CA TYR A 117 -7.84 -1.66 4.87
C TYR A 117 -6.36 -2.04 4.84
N LEU A 118 -6.08 -3.33 4.76
CA LEU A 118 -4.73 -3.88 4.82
C LEU A 118 -4.41 -4.70 3.56
N PRO A 119 -3.33 -4.36 2.82
CA PRO A 119 -2.84 -5.24 1.77
C PRO A 119 -2.13 -6.44 2.41
N VAL A 120 -2.64 -7.64 2.14
CA VAL A 120 -2.03 -8.90 2.55
C VAL A 120 -1.23 -9.45 1.39
N GLU A 121 0.06 -9.68 1.62
CA GLU A 121 0.96 -10.30 0.64
C GLU A 121 0.88 -11.83 0.74
N VAL A 122 0.65 -12.48 -0.40
CA VAL A 122 0.68 -13.93 -0.56
C VAL A 122 1.77 -14.27 -1.55
N LYS A 123 2.83 -14.93 -1.05
CA LYS A 123 3.95 -15.39 -1.86
C LYS A 123 3.79 -16.88 -2.17
N THR A 124 3.70 -17.19 -3.45
CA THR A 124 3.69 -18.56 -3.95
C THR A 124 5.11 -19.09 -3.95
N VAL A 125 5.32 -20.25 -3.32
CA VAL A 125 6.60 -20.96 -3.33
C VAL A 125 6.59 -22.00 -4.44
N CYS A 126 7.55 -21.91 -5.35
CA CYS A 126 7.69 -22.86 -6.45
C CYS A 126 8.66 -24.00 -6.10
N PRO A 127 8.46 -25.20 -6.67
CA PRO A 127 9.47 -26.25 -6.68
C PRO A 127 10.78 -25.77 -7.35
N ALA A 128 11.90 -26.40 -7.00
CA ALA A 128 13.17 -26.14 -7.67
C ALA A 128 13.04 -26.44 -9.17
N PHE A 129 13.51 -25.52 -10.00
CA PHE A 129 13.46 -25.64 -11.45
C PHE A 129 14.87 -25.52 -12.01
N SER A 130 15.38 -26.62 -12.57
CA SER A 130 16.68 -26.68 -13.23
C SER A 130 16.47 -26.91 -14.73
N PRO A 131 16.59 -25.86 -15.57
CA PRO A 131 16.37 -25.98 -17.02
C PRO A 131 17.23 -27.05 -17.69
N GLU A 132 18.44 -27.30 -17.16
CA GLU A 132 19.38 -28.28 -17.69
C GLU A 132 18.89 -29.72 -17.56
N ASN A 133 18.06 -29.98 -16.55
CA ASN A 133 17.46 -31.29 -16.31
C ASN A 133 16.19 -31.50 -17.14
N CYS A 134 15.73 -30.49 -17.88
CA CYS A 134 14.51 -30.56 -18.67
C CYS A 134 14.74 -31.17 -20.06
N VAL A 135 13.77 -31.95 -20.54
CA VAL A 135 13.67 -32.30 -21.96
C VAL A 135 13.29 -31.03 -22.73
N PRO A 136 14.08 -30.58 -23.73
CA PRO A 136 13.80 -29.36 -24.48
C PRO A 136 12.40 -29.39 -25.12
N GLY A 137 11.63 -28.33 -24.96
CA GLY A 137 10.26 -28.20 -25.49
C GLY A 137 9.18 -28.75 -24.56
N THR A 138 9.54 -29.23 -23.37
CA THR A 138 8.57 -29.69 -22.36
C THR A 138 8.33 -28.68 -21.23
N GLU A 139 9.02 -27.54 -21.28
CA GLU A 139 8.89 -26.47 -20.29
C GLU A 139 7.50 -25.85 -20.34
N LYS A 140 6.86 -25.80 -19.18
CA LYS A 140 5.53 -25.23 -18.99
C LYS A 140 5.58 -24.27 -17.83
N THR A 141 4.82 -23.18 -17.95
CA THR A 141 4.55 -22.28 -16.83
C THR A 141 3.15 -22.58 -16.34
N ASP A 142 2.93 -22.49 -15.03
CA ASP A 142 1.61 -22.64 -14.44
C ASP A 142 0.60 -21.61 -15.00
N ALA A 143 -0.69 -21.84 -14.75
CA ALA A 143 -1.75 -20.94 -15.20
C ALA A 143 -1.64 -19.52 -14.62
N ASN A 144 -0.97 -19.37 -13.47
CA ASN A 144 -0.73 -18.08 -12.83
C ASN A 144 0.48 -17.34 -13.43
N GLY A 145 1.29 -18.00 -14.27
CA GLY A 145 2.53 -17.48 -14.81
C GLY A 145 3.69 -17.44 -13.80
N CYS A 146 3.58 -18.07 -12.63
CA CYS A 146 4.54 -18.02 -11.54
C CYS A 146 5.56 -19.17 -11.64
N CYS A 147 5.11 -20.41 -11.47
CA CYS A 147 6.01 -21.55 -11.39
C CYS A 147 6.28 -22.18 -12.76
N LYS A 148 7.55 -22.51 -13.01
CA LYS A 148 7.97 -23.29 -14.17
C LYS A 148 8.13 -24.74 -13.79
N THR A 149 7.72 -25.62 -14.70
CA THR A 149 7.83 -27.07 -14.58
C THR A 149 8.26 -27.62 -15.94
N CYS A 150 8.84 -28.82 -15.96
CA CYS A 150 9.18 -29.50 -17.20
C CYS A 150 9.13 -31.00 -16.99
N THR A 151 9.23 -31.76 -18.08
CA THR A 151 9.50 -33.19 -17.96
C THR A 151 10.99 -33.34 -17.69
N GLU A 152 11.34 -33.79 -16.48
CA GLU A 152 12.72 -34.11 -16.14
C GLU A 152 13.22 -35.24 -17.02
N ARG A 153 14.47 -35.14 -17.49
CA ARG A 153 15.11 -36.24 -18.20
C ARG A 153 15.20 -37.42 -17.23
N SER A 154 14.59 -38.56 -17.55
CA SER A 154 14.71 -39.79 -16.74
C SER A 154 16.16 -40.32 -16.64
N ASN A 155 17.11 -39.65 -17.29
CA ASN A 155 18.53 -39.98 -17.36
C ASN A 155 19.39 -38.75 -17.02
N VAL A 156 19.06 -37.98 -15.97
CA VAL A 156 19.98 -36.96 -15.46
C VAL A 156 21.26 -37.67 -15.02
N CYS A 157 22.41 -37.25 -15.55
CA CYS A 157 23.70 -37.72 -15.06
C CYS A 157 23.89 -37.16 -13.64
N GLU A 158 23.73 -38.01 -12.64
CA GLU A 158 23.93 -37.63 -11.25
C GLU A 158 25.37 -37.90 -10.86
N MET A 159 26.12 -36.85 -10.50
CA MET A 159 27.40 -37.02 -9.84
C MET A 159 27.19 -37.46 -8.40
N LYS A 160 27.79 -38.60 -8.06
CA LYS A 160 27.80 -39.17 -6.71
C LYS A 160 29.22 -39.11 -6.16
N TYR A 161 29.34 -38.57 -4.96
CA TYR A 161 30.58 -38.47 -4.21
C TYR A 161 30.62 -39.62 -3.19
N THR A 162 31.68 -40.42 -3.23
CA THR A 162 31.89 -41.54 -2.31
C THR A 162 33.26 -41.40 -1.66
N THR A 163 33.29 -41.29 -0.34
CA THR A 163 34.55 -41.25 0.41
C THR A 163 34.93 -42.66 0.84
N THR A 164 36.09 -43.17 0.39
CA THR A 164 36.52 -44.55 0.68
C THR A 164 38.03 -44.66 0.80
N SER A 165 38.51 -45.64 1.57
CA SER A 165 39.94 -45.97 1.66
C SER A 165 40.30 -46.98 0.57
N ILE A 166 41.20 -46.60 -0.33
CA ILE A 166 41.59 -47.46 -1.46
C ILE A 166 42.67 -48.43 -1.00
N VAL A 167 42.49 -49.73 -1.29
CA VAL A 167 43.47 -50.78 -0.99
C VAL A 167 43.95 -51.43 -2.28
N ILE A 168 45.25 -51.37 -2.56
CA ILE A 168 45.87 -52.02 -3.72
C ILE A 168 47.03 -52.88 -3.23
N SER A 169 46.98 -54.17 -3.53
CA SER A 169 48.06 -55.13 -3.24
C SER A 169 48.56 -55.10 -1.78
N GLY A 170 47.65 -54.91 -0.82
CA GLY A 170 47.96 -54.92 0.61
C GLY A 170 48.33 -53.55 1.21
N CYS A 171 48.46 -52.50 0.40
CA CYS A 171 48.65 -51.13 0.87
C CYS A 171 47.33 -50.36 0.85
N ALA A 172 46.98 -49.70 1.95
CA ALA A 172 45.78 -48.87 2.08
C ALA A 172 46.14 -47.38 2.13
N THR A 173 45.25 -46.50 1.64
CA THR A 173 45.41 -45.05 1.82
C THR A 173 45.37 -44.67 3.31
N ALA A 174 46.25 -43.75 3.71
CA ALA A 174 46.33 -43.31 5.11
C ALA A 174 45.05 -42.59 5.57
N GLU A 175 44.39 -41.89 4.65
CA GLU A 175 43.07 -41.28 4.87
C GLU A 175 42.11 -41.70 3.74
N PRO A 176 40.78 -41.71 4.00
CA PRO A 176 39.77 -41.92 2.97
C PRO A 176 39.86 -40.84 1.88
N VAL A 177 39.80 -41.25 0.63
CA VAL A 177 39.80 -40.35 -0.53
C VAL A 177 38.40 -40.20 -1.09
N GLU A 178 38.05 -39.00 -1.54
CA GLU A 178 36.78 -38.75 -2.21
C GLU A 178 36.88 -39.17 -3.68
N ILE A 179 35.98 -40.06 -4.09
CA ILE A 179 35.86 -40.55 -5.45
C ILE A 179 34.54 -40.03 -6.01
N ASN A 180 34.60 -39.37 -7.16
CA ASN A 180 33.43 -38.99 -7.93
C ASN A 180 33.04 -40.11 -8.90
N SER A 181 31.75 -40.39 -8.99
CA SER A 181 31.20 -41.35 -9.93
C SER A 181 29.96 -40.77 -10.58
N CYS A 182 29.78 -41.04 -11.87
CA CYS A 182 28.60 -40.63 -12.58
C CYS A 182 27.61 -41.80 -12.59
N SER A 183 26.36 -41.55 -12.17
CA SER A 183 25.27 -42.51 -12.27
C SER A 183 24.21 -42.02 -13.25
N GLY A 184 23.60 -42.94 -13.99
CA GLY A 184 22.70 -42.63 -15.10
C GLY A 184 23.36 -42.71 -16.47
N ASN A 185 22.67 -42.24 -17.51
CA ASN A 185 23.16 -42.29 -18.89
C ASN A 185 23.91 -40.99 -19.23
N CYS A 186 25.22 -40.97 -18.94
CA CYS A 186 26.07 -39.80 -19.15
C CYS A 186 26.68 -39.83 -20.55
N GLY A 187 26.53 -38.73 -21.31
CA GLY A 187 27.21 -38.58 -22.60
C GLY A 187 28.72 -38.45 -22.40
N THR A 188 29.52 -39.17 -23.18
CA THR A 188 30.97 -39.00 -23.19
C THR A 188 31.33 -37.87 -24.15
N SER A 189 31.91 -36.80 -23.63
CA SER A 189 32.60 -35.79 -24.44
C SER A 189 34.10 -35.92 -24.22
N SER A 190 34.83 -36.26 -25.28
CA SER A 190 36.30 -36.21 -25.32
C SER A 190 36.74 -34.87 -25.92
N MET A 191 37.70 -34.20 -25.30
CA MET A 191 38.45 -33.09 -25.89
C MET A 191 39.67 -33.62 -26.65
#